data_AF-A0A089YY81-F1
#
_entry.id   AF-A0A089YY81-F1
#
_cell.length_a   1.000
_cell.length_b   1.000
_cell.length_c   1.000
_cell.angle_alpha   90.00
_cell.angle_beta   90.00
_cell.angle_gamma   90.00
#
_symmetry.space_group_name_H-M   'P 1'
#
loop_
_entity.id
_entity.type
_entity.pdbx_description
1 polymer ?
#
loop_
_entity_poly.entity_id
_entity_poly.type
_entity_poly.pdbx_seq_one_letter_code
_entity_poly.pdbx_strand_id
1 'polypeptide(L)'
;MPGTFEPLPGGGAAVALDDVEISIIRSLAVQLLELIGPGPAEDASGDPFAELFAEGPSEPPADPVVRRLFPDAYRDPEGTADPKAAEEQKAHSAEFRRYTENDLRAGKRDNALAVIRSLDALSTAGDGGAVLKLSPDQSRQWLGALNDLRLAIGSRLEITDEDDTDLLYRLPDEDPRKPMVMAYLWLGGLQETLVSTLLP
;
A
#
# COMPACT_ATOMS: atom_id res chain seq x y z
N MET A 1 -1.53 -21.37 -11.44
CA MET A 1 -0.47 -20.67 -12.21
C MET A 1 0.39 -19.90 -11.20
N PRO A 2 1.71 -19.76 -11.40
CA PRO A 2 2.49 -18.87 -10.53
C PRO A 2 1.87 -17.47 -10.53
N GLY A 3 1.85 -16.83 -9.37
CA GLY A 3 1.28 -15.48 -9.23
C GLY A 3 -0.25 -15.39 -9.40
N THR A 4 -1.00 -16.46 -9.17
CA THR A 4 -2.48 -16.42 -9.13
C THR A 4 -2.99 -16.92 -7.78
N PHE A 5 -3.79 -16.10 -7.10
CA PHE A 5 -4.47 -16.55 -5.87
C PHE A 5 -5.65 -17.48 -6.18
N GLU A 6 -5.74 -18.58 -5.45
CA GLU A 6 -6.81 -19.57 -5.49
C GLU A 6 -7.50 -19.65 -4.11
N PRO A 7 -8.83 -19.82 -4.04
CA PRO A 7 -9.55 -19.86 -2.77
C PRO A 7 -9.22 -21.14 -1.97
N LEU A 8 -9.11 -21.02 -0.66
CA LEU A 8 -8.90 -22.16 0.24
C LEU A 8 -10.22 -22.70 0.81
N PRO A 9 -10.34 -24.03 1.04
CA PRO A 9 -11.46 -24.59 1.81
C PRO A 9 -11.51 -23.98 3.21
N GLY A 10 -12.65 -23.37 3.57
CA GLY A 10 -12.82 -22.67 4.85
C GLY A 10 -12.51 -21.16 4.82
N GLY A 11 -12.22 -20.61 3.64
CA GLY A 11 -11.93 -19.19 3.42
C GLY A 11 -10.44 -18.87 3.40
N GLY A 12 -10.11 -17.69 2.88
CA GLY A 12 -8.72 -17.28 2.62
C GLY A 12 -8.25 -17.69 1.22
N ALA A 13 -6.95 -17.57 0.98
CA ALA A 13 -6.38 -17.73 -0.36
C ALA A 13 -5.01 -18.40 -0.31
N ALA A 14 -4.62 -19.05 -1.41
CA ALA A 14 -3.28 -19.57 -1.61
C ALA A 14 -2.71 -19.13 -2.96
N VAL A 15 -1.40 -18.90 -3.01
CA VAL A 15 -0.69 -18.57 -4.24
C VAL A 15 0.66 -19.27 -4.26
N ALA A 16 1.04 -19.83 -5.41
CA ALA A 16 2.40 -20.28 -5.65
C ALA A 16 3.24 -19.10 -6.13
N LEU A 17 4.36 -18.84 -5.45
CA LEU A 17 5.31 -17.78 -5.78
C LEU A 17 6.71 -18.38 -5.95
N ASP A 18 7.45 -17.89 -6.92
CA ASP A 18 8.88 -18.21 -7.04
C ASP A 18 9.76 -17.32 -6.13
N ASP A 19 11.05 -17.67 -6.00
CA ASP A 19 11.99 -16.93 -5.15
C ASP A 19 12.15 -15.45 -5.56
N VAL A 20 12.02 -15.14 -6.85
CA VAL A 20 12.15 -13.79 -7.38
C VAL A 20 10.91 -12.98 -7.02
N GLU A 21 9.71 -13.53 -7.22
CA GLU A 21 8.44 -12.92 -6.84
C GLU A 21 8.39 -12.64 -5.32
N ILE A 22 8.80 -13.62 -4.50
CA ILE A 22 8.90 -13.47 -3.04
C ILE A 22 9.85 -12.31 -2.69
N SER A 23 11.03 -12.27 -3.30
CA SER A 23 12.03 -11.22 -3.05
C SER A 23 11.53 -9.84 -3.45
N ILE A 24 10.85 -9.72 -4.60
CA ILE A 24 10.29 -8.46 -5.09
C ILE A 24 9.21 -7.95 -4.13
N ILE A 25 8.20 -8.77 -3.78
CA ILE A 25 7.11 -8.33 -2.90
C ILE A 25 7.67 -7.94 -1.54
N ARG A 26 8.59 -8.74 -0.99
CA ARG A 26 9.24 -8.45 0.27
C ARG A 26 9.99 -7.12 0.23
N SER A 27 10.81 -6.90 -0.80
CA SER A 27 11.58 -5.66 -0.95
C SER A 27 10.68 -4.44 -1.07
N LEU A 28 9.61 -4.53 -1.86
CA LEU A 28 8.62 -3.47 -2.01
C LEU A 28 7.88 -3.19 -0.69
N ALA A 29 7.51 -4.23 0.07
CA ALA A 29 6.86 -4.06 1.36
C ALA A 29 7.78 -3.41 2.40
N VAL A 30 9.08 -3.72 2.39
CA VAL A 30 10.08 -3.06 3.25
C VAL A 30 10.23 -1.58 2.86
N GLN A 31 10.38 -1.28 1.57
CA GLN A 31 10.46 0.10 1.09
C GLN A 31 9.19 0.90 1.42
N LEU A 32 8.01 0.28 1.34
CA LEU A 32 6.76 0.90 1.76
C LEU A 32 6.75 1.18 3.26
N LEU A 33 7.24 0.26 4.09
CA LEU A 33 7.32 0.46 5.54
C LEU A 33 8.28 1.60 5.91
N GLU A 34 9.42 1.69 5.24
CA GLU A 34 10.37 2.81 5.38
C GLU A 34 9.75 4.13 4.95
N LEU A 35 8.99 4.14 3.84
CA LEU A 35 8.32 5.32 3.31
C LEU A 35 7.16 5.79 4.21
N ILE A 36 6.42 4.85 4.78
CA ILE A 36 5.41 5.15 5.79
C ILE A 36 6.09 5.70 7.04
N GLY A 37 7.31 5.29 7.35
CA GLY A 37 8.01 5.73 8.55
C GLY A 37 7.33 5.26 9.83
N PRO A 38 7.93 5.54 10.99
CA PRO A 38 7.43 5.08 12.30
C PRO A 38 6.00 5.55 12.58
N GLY A 39 5.25 4.70 13.29
CA GLY A 39 4.01 5.13 13.93
C GLY A 39 4.32 5.90 15.23
N PRO A 40 3.34 6.60 15.83
CA PRO A 40 3.54 7.34 17.07
C PRO A 40 4.14 6.49 18.21
N ALA A 41 3.81 5.19 18.24
CA ALA A 41 4.31 4.23 19.21
C ALA A 41 5.80 3.88 19.07
N GLU A 42 6.35 3.99 17.86
CA GLU A 42 7.77 3.72 17.61
C GLU A 42 8.64 4.97 17.79
N ASP A 43 8.06 6.17 17.65
CA ASP A 43 8.72 7.46 17.88
C ASP A 43 8.60 7.97 19.33
N ALA A 44 7.71 7.39 20.14
CA ALA A 44 7.52 7.78 21.53
C ALA A 44 8.79 7.52 22.34
N SER A 45 9.27 8.54 23.05
CA SER A 45 10.54 8.60 23.78
C SER A 45 10.62 7.71 25.04
N GLY A 46 10.03 6.51 25.01
CA GLY A 46 10.02 5.54 26.11
C GLY A 46 8.92 5.76 27.16
N ASP A 47 7.97 6.68 26.93
CA ASP A 47 6.80 6.88 27.79
C ASP A 47 5.56 6.16 27.19
N PRO A 48 5.03 5.11 27.87
CA PRO A 48 3.85 4.36 27.41
C PRO A 48 2.57 5.19 27.26
N PHE A 49 2.50 6.39 27.87
CA PHE A 49 1.33 7.27 27.75
C PHE A 49 1.50 8.36 26.68
N ALA A 50 2.71 8.60 26.18
CA ALA A 50 2.96 9.63 25.16
C ALA A 50 2.17 9.36 23.87
N GLU A 51 1.94 8.08 23.55
CA GLU A 51 1.10 7.66 22.41
C GLU A 51 -0.33 8.19 22.48
N LEU A 52 -0.92 8.26 23.69
CA LEU A 52 -2.29 8.73 23.89
C LEU A 52 -2.46 10.22 23.60
N PHE A 53 -1.36 10.97 23.60
CA PHE A 53 -1.31 12.41 23.37
C PHE A 53 -0.56 12.78 22.09
N ALA A 54 -0.11 11.78 21.31
CA ALA A 54 0.61 12.01 20.07
C ALA A 54 -0.37 12.41 18.97
N GLU A 55 -0.31 13.68 18.58
CA GLU A 55 -1.15 14.23 17.52
C GLU A 55 -0.53 13.98 16.15
N GLY A 56 -1.36 13.67 15.15
CA GLY A 56 -0.93 13.52 13.77
C GLY A 56 -0.46 14.85 13.16
N PRO A 57 0.20 14.82 11.98
CA PRO A 57 0.74 16.03 11.37
C PRO A 57 -0.36 17.00 10.95
N SER A 58 -0.09 18.29 11.15
CA SER A 58 -1.02 19.38 10.80
C SER A 58 -0.89 19.83 9.34
N GLU A 59 0.23 19.53 8.68
CA GLU A 59 0.50 19.87 7.27
C GLU A 59 0.52 18.62 6.39
N PRO A 60 0.10 18.72 5.12
CA PRO A 60 0.17 17.60 4.20
C PRO A 60 1.64 17.22 3.90
N PRO A 61 1.94 15.93 3.69
CA PRO A 61 3.30 15.48 3.37
C PRO A 61 3.89 16.15 2.11
N ALA A 62 5.20 16.39 2.08
CA ALA A 62 5.84 16.94 0.88
C ALA A 62 6.00 15.89 -0.23
N ASP A 63 6.24 14.63 0.11
CA ASP A 63 6.37 13.55 -0.87
C ASP A 63 5.00 13.22 -1.50
N PRO A 64 4.88 13.22 -2.85
CA PRO A 64 3.61 12.94 -3.54
C PRO A 64 3.09 11.52 -3.27
N VAL A 65 3.97 10.54 -3.04
CA VAL A 65 3.57 9.19 -2.65
C VAL A 65 2.91 9.20 -1.28
N VAL A 66 3.55 9.85 -0.30
CA VAL A 66 3.02 9.90 1.06
C VAL A 66 1.68 10.65 1.06
N ARG A 67 1.54 11.74 0.28
CA ARG A 67 0.24 12.39 0.06
C ARG A 67 -0.83 11.49 -0.54
N ARG A 68 -0.46 10.59 -1.45
CA ARG A 68 -1.40 9.63 -2.06
C ARG A 68 -1.81 8.54 -1.06
N LEU A 69 -0.88 8.12 -0.19
CA LEU A 69 -1.15 7.13 0.86
C LEU A 69 -1.99 7.71 2.01
N PHE A 70 -1.80 8.99 2.33
CA PHE A 70 -2.49 9.72 3.39
C PHE A 70 -3.27 10.91 2.82
N PRO A 71 -4.39 10.65 2.09
CA PRO A 71 -5.14 11.70 1.41
C PRO A 71 -5.95 12.57 2.38
N ASP A 72 -6.18 13.82 1.99
CA ASP A 72 -7.05 14.75 2.72
C ASP A 72 -8.53 14.38 2.54
N ALA A 73 -9.27 14.32 3.65
CA ALA A 73 -10.69 13.92 3.64
C ALA A 73 -11.61 14.91 2.93
N TYR A 74 -11.29 16.20 2.96
CA TYR A 74 -12.12 17.25 2.37
C TYR A 74 -11.44 17.85 1.14
N ARG A 75 -10.83 17.07 0.25
CA ARG A 75 -10.30 17.63 -1.00
C ARG A 75 -11.40 17.77 -2.05
N ASP A 76 -11.55 18.95 -2.64
CA ASP A 76 -12.34 19.16 -3.86
C ASP A 76 -11.46 18.85 -5.10
N PRO A 77 -11.83 17.89 -5.97
CA PRO A 77 -11.10 17.59 -7.19
C PRO A 77 -11.08 18.75 -8.20
N GLU A 78 -12.15 19.56 -8.25
CA GLU A 78 -12.29 20.68 -9.19
C GLU A 78 -11.74 22.00 -8.61
N GLY A 79 -11.46 22.00 -7.31
CA GLY A 79 -10.91 23.12 -6.56
C GLY A 79 -11.98 24.08 -6.05
N THR A 80 -11.83 24.51 -4.80
CA THR A 80 -12.77 25.43 -4.15
C THR A 80 -12.55 26.85 -4.66
N ALA A 81 -13.50 27.38 -5.44
CA ALA A 81 -13.38 28.69 -6.10
C ALA A 81 -13.36 29.88 -5.12
N ASP A 82 -14.01 29.75 -3.96
CA ASP A 82 -14.00 30.79 -2.92
C ASP A 82 -12.77 30.63 -2.00
N PRO A 83 -11.88 31.65 -1.89
CA PRO A 83 -10.69 31.57 -1.04
C PRO A 83 -11.00 31.29 0.43
N LYS A 84 -12.12 31.80 0.95
CA LYS A 84 -12.50 31.59 2.35
C LYS A 84 -12.91 30.14 2.59
N ALA A 85 -13.75 29.59 1.72
CA ALA A 85 -14.11 28.18 1.77
C ALA A 85 -12.89 27.25 1.61
N ALA A 86 -11.90 27.63 0.77
CA ALA A 86 -10.65 26.88 0.63
C ALA A 86 -9.81 26.87 1.92
N GLU A 87 -9.74 28.00 2.65
CA GLU A 87 -9.06 28.08 3.95
C GLU A 87 -9.76 27.24 5.02
N GLU A 88 -11.10 27.31 5.10
CA GLU A 88 -11.90 26.51 6.03
C GLU A 88 -11.70 25.00 5.76
N GLN A 89 -11.73 24.60 4.50
CA GLN A 89 -11.54 23.21 4.07
C GLN A 89 -10.12 22.69 4.37
N LYS A 90 -9.11 23.54 4.23
CA LYS A 90 -7.73 23.25 4.64
C LYS A 90 -7.63 23.05 6.16
N ALA A 91 -8.30 23.89 6.95
CA ALA A 91 -8.34 23.76 8.41
C ALA A 91 -9.02 22.46 8.84
N HIS A 92 -10.17 22.12 8.26
CA HIS A 92 -10.86 20.85 8.54
C HIS A 92 -10.05 19.62 8.13
N SER A 93 -9.33 19.69 6.99
CA SER A 93 -8.43 18.61 6.58
C SER A 93 -7.25 18.46 7.55
N ALA A 94 -6.73 19.56 8.09
CA ALA A 94 -5.67 19.51 9.10
C ALA A 94 -6.15 18.88 10.43
N GLU A 95 -7.36 19.21 10.89
CA GLU A 95 -7.96 18.56 12.06
C GLU A 95 -8.20 17.08 11.82
N PHE A 96 -8.71 16.71 10.64
CA PHE A 96 -8.91 15.31 10.28
C PHE A 96 -7.59 14.52 10.30
N ARG A 97 -6.52 15.06 9.68
CA ARG A 97 -5.18 14.44 9.71
C ARG A 97 -4.67 14.26 11.14
N ARG A 98 -4.77 15.31 11.96
CA ARG A 98 -4.35 15.30 13.37
C ARG A 98 -4.97 14.13 14.15
N TYR A 99 -6.24 13.80 13.89
CA TYR A 99 -6.96 12.75 14.63
C TYR A 99 -6.93 11.37 13.97
N THR A 100 -6.70 11.24 12.67
CA THR A 100 -6.88 9.96 11.95
C THR A 100 -5.63 9.42 11.30
N GLU A 101 -4.66 10.29 10.99
CA GLU A 101 -3.51 9.87 10.19
C GLU A 101 -2.63 8.86 10.95
N ASN A 102 -2.55 8.98 12.27
CA ASN A 102 -1.81 8.06 13.13
C ASN A 102 -2.40 6.64 13.09
N ASP A 103 -3.71 6.50 13.21
CA ASP A 103 -4.40 5.20 13.12
C ASP A 103 -4.27 4.61 11.71
N LEU A 104 -4.44 5.45 10.68
CA LEU A 104 -4.24 5.04 9.29
C LEU A 104 -2.80 4.56 9.06
N ARG A 105 -1.81 5.28 9.60
CA ARG A 105 -0.39 4.93 9.53
C ARG A 105 -0.12 3.59 10.20
N ALA A 106 -0.62 3.39 11.42
CA ALA A 106 -0.50 2.12 12.13
C ALA A 106 -1.09 0.95 11.32
N GLY A 107 -2.32 1.10 10.80
CA GLY A 107 -2.96 0.06 9.99
C GLY A 107 -2.20 -0.28 8.70
N LYS A 108 -1.66 0.72 7.99
CA LYS A 108 -0.82 0.48 6.80
C LYS A 108 0.48 -0.24 7.15
N ARG A 109 1.13 0.14 8.26
CA ARG A 109 2.34 -0.55 8.76
C ARG A 109 2.04 -2.00 9.12
N ASP A 110 0.95 -2.25 9.82
CA ASP A 110 0.53 -3.61 10.20
C ASP A 110 0.29 -4.50 8.98
N ASN A 111 -0.34 -3.96 7.94
CA ASN A 111 -0.53 -4.65 6.66
C ASN A 111 0.81 -4.99 5.99
N ALA A 112 1.72 -4.02 5.87
CA ALA A 112 3.05 -4.24 5.27
C ALA A 112 3.87 -5.27 6.07
N LEU A 113 3.86 -5.18 7.40
CA LEU A 113 4.51 -6.14 8.28
C LEU A 113 3.89 -7.54 8.18
N ALA A 114 2.56 -7.65 8.02
CA ALA A 114 1.90 -8.93 7.81
C ALA A 114 2.38 -9.60 6.51
N VAL A 115 2.53 -8.83 5.42
CA VAL A 115 3.12 -9.32 4.17
C VAL A 115 4.53 -9.84 4.41
N ILE A 116 5.42 -9.02 5.00
CA ILE A 116 6.82 -9.40 5.27
C ILE A 116 6.88 -10.68 6.11
N ARG A 117 6.16 -10.75 7.23
CA ARG A 117 6.13 -11.93 8.11
C ARG A 117 5.62 -13.18 7.38
N SER A 118 4.59 -13.02 6.55
CA SER A 118 4.02 -14.15 5.79
C SER A 118 4.98 -14.70 4.74
N LEU A 119 5.79 -13.83 4.11
CA LEU A 119 6.83 -14.23 3.16
C LEU A 119 8.04 -14.83 3.88
N ASP A 120 8.47 -14.25 5.00
CA ASP A 120 9.62 -14.74 5.79
C ASP A 120 9.32 -16.12 6.42
N ALA A 121 8.05 -16.44 6.67
CA ALA A 121 7.62 -17.74 7.16
C ALA A 121 7.62 -18.83 6.07
N LEU A 122 7.78 -18.47 4.79
CA LEU A 122 7.88 -19.45 3.72
C LEU A 122 9.24 -20.15 3.82
N SER A 123 9.23 -21.44 4.17
CA SER A 123 10.40 -22.27 3.94
C SER A 123 10.49 -22.56 2.44
N THR A 124 11.51 -22.04 1.76
CA THR A 124 11.87 -22.42 0.39
C THR A 124 12.44 -23.84 0.40
N ALA A 125 11.58 -24.83 0.63
CA ALA A 125 11.96 -26.22 0.76
C ALA A 125 12.17 -26.84 -0.62
N GLY A 126 13.24 -26.44 -1.32
CA GLY A 126 13.67 -27.01 -2.60
C GLY A 126 12.78 -26.71 -3.80
N ASP A 127 13.39 -26.60 -4.98
CA ASP A 127 12.81 -26.29 -6.31
C ASP A 127 12.36 -24.84 -6.61
N GLY A 128 12.86 -23.85 -5.88
CA GLY A 128 12.86 -22.45 -6.35
C GLY A 128 11.54 -21.66 -6.18
N GLY A 129 10.67 -22.08 -5.26
CA GLY A 129 9.47 -21.34 -4.88
C GLY A 129 8.75 -21.92 -3.66
N ALA A 130 7.65 -21.29 -3.27
CA ALA A 130 6.82 -21.70 -2.14
C ALA A 130 5.32 -21.40 -2.36
N VAL A 131 4.47 -22.18 -1.69
CA VAL A 131 3.02 -21.92 -1.66
C VAL A 131 2.69 -21.11 -0.42
N LEU A 132 2.34 -19.83 -0.63
CA LEU A 132 1.81 -18.97 0.41
C LEU A 132 0.35 -19.32 0.66
N LYS A 133 -0.03 -19.48 1.93
CA LYS A 133 -1.41 -19.67 2.37
C LYS A 133 -1.79 -18.57 3.33
N LEU A 134 -2.89 -17.90 3.05
CA LEU A 134 -3.42 -16.78 3.82
C LEU A 134 -4.76 -17.17 4.44
N SER A 135 -4.91 -16.89 5.73
CA SER A 135 -6.23 -16.86 6.37
C SER A 135 -7.09 -15.71 5.81
N PRO A 136 -8.41 -15.70 6.03
CA PRO A 136 -9.27 -14.59 5.62
C PRO A 136 -8.79 -13.21 6.09
N ASP A 137 -8.26 -13.13 7.31
CA ASP A 137 -7.76 -11.86 7.86
C ASP A 137 -6.43 -11.46 7.21
N GLN A 138 -5.53 -12.43 6.98
CA GLN A 138 -4.28 -12.18 6.26
C GLN A 138 -4.53 -11.77 4.81
N SER A 139 -5.55 -12.33 4.15
CA SER A 139 -5.97 -11.91 2.80
C SER A 139 -6.38 -10.43 2.77
N ARG A 140 -7.08 -9.93 3.80
CA ARG A 140 -7.45 -8.50 3.89
C ARG A 140 -6.22 -7.61 4.12
N GLN A 141 -5.29 -8.05 4.98
CA GLN A 141 -4.03 -7.34 5.20
C GLN A 141 -3.19 -7.26 3.92
N TRP A 142 -3.09 -8.38 3.19
CA TRP A 142 -2.44 -8.44 1.89
C TRP A 142 -3.10 -7.52 0.86
N LEU A 143 -4.43 -7.48 0.79
CA LEU A 143 -5.13 -6.54 -0.10
C LEU A 143 -4.79 -5.09 0.23
N GLY A 144 -4.78 -4.72 1.51
CA GLY A 144 -4.40 -3.37 1.94
C GLY A 144 -2.97 -3.02 1.52
N ALA A 145 -2.02 -3.93 1.76
CA ALA A 145 -0.62 -3.74 1.39
C ALA A 145 -0.41 -3.68 -0.14
N LEU A 146 -1.03 -4.58 -0.91
CA LEU A 146 -0.94 -4.57 -2.38
C LEU A 146 -1.49 -3.26 -2.96
N ASN A 147 -2.61 -2.78 -2.43
CA ASN A 147 -3.17 -1.49 -2.81
C ASN A 147 -2.19 -0.34 -2.51
N ASP A 148 -1.60 -0.31 -1.32
CA ASP A 148 -0.64 0.73 -0.94
C ASP A 148 0.64 0.69 -1.79
N LEU A 149 1.13 -0.50 -2.12
CA LEU A 149 2.25 -0.67 -3.06
C LEU A 149 1.91 -0.13 -4.45
N ARG A 150 0.70 -0.42 -4.97
CA ARG A 150 0.25 0.11 -6.25
C ARG A 150 0.08 1.63 -6.22
N LEU A 151 -0.46 2.19 -5.14
CA LEU A 151 -0.55 3.64 -4.97
C LEU A 151 0.83 4.29 -4.93
N ALA A 152 1.80 3.66 -4.26
CA ALA A 152 3.17 4.16 -4.20
C ALA A 152 3.87 4.16 -5.56
N ILE A 153 3.82 3.04 -6.27
CA ILE A 153 4.41 2.93 -7.60
C ILE A 153 3.69 3.85 -8.59
N GLY A 154 2.35 3.86 -8.58
CA GLY A 154 1.56 4.70 -9.48
C GLY A 154 1.82 6.20 -9.28
N SER A 155 2.02 6.63 -8.04
CA SER A 155 2.39 8.03 -7.74
C SER A 155 3.77 8.39 -8.29
N ARG A 156 4.74 7.46 -8.25
CA ARG A 156 6.09 7.67 -8.83
C ARG A 156 6.09 7.62 -10.35
N LEU A 157 5.16 6.88 -10.94
CA LEU A 157 4.90 6.84 -12.38
C LEU A 157 4.04 8.01 -12.87
N GLU A 158 3.60 8.88 -11.96
CA GLU A 158 2.70 10.02 -12.24
C GLU A 158 1.37 9.58 -12.88
N ILE A 159 0.86 8.39 -12.53
CA ILE A 159 -0.44 7.90 -12.99
C ILE A 159 -1.54 8.63 -12.22
N THR A 160 -2.30 9.45 -12.94
CA THR A 160 -3.40 10.24 -12.38
C THR A 160 -4.77 9.75 -12.82
N ASP A 161 -4.90 9.22 -14.04
CA ASP A 161 -6.16 8.73 -14.60
C ASP A 161 -6.01 7.43 -15.43
N GLU A 162 -7.10 7.02 -16.07
CA GLU A 162 -7.16 5.82 -16.92
C GLU A 162 -6.34 5.99 -18.22
N ASP A 163 -6.28 7.19 -18.78
CA ASP A 163 -5.54 7.48 -20.01
C ASP A 163 -4.03 7.35 -19.79
N ASP A 164 -3.53 7.72 -18.60
CA ASP A 164 -2.14 7.50 -18.19
C ASP A 164 -1.75 6.02 -18.20
N THR A 165 -2.69 5.13 -17.82
CA THR A 165 -2.44 3.69 -17.73
C THR A 165 -2.27 3.06 -19.12
N ASP A 166 -3.05 3.53 -20.11
CA ASP A 166 -2.94 3.10 -21.50
C ASP A 166 -1.59 3.43 -22.14
N LEU A 167 -0.98 4.55 -21.73
CA LEU A 167 0.35 4.97 -22.19
C LEU A 167 1.46 4.04 -21.67
N LEU A 168 1.29 3.45 -20.48
CA LEU A 168 2.30 2.55 -19.88
C LEU A 168 2.54 1.31 -20.73
N TYR A 169 1.48 0.76 -21.33
CA TYR A 169 1.56 -0.39 -22.22
C TYR A 169 2.29 -0.08 -23.54
N ARG A 170 2.36 1.20 -23.92
CA ARG A 170 2.99 1.66 -25.17
C ARG A 170 4.42 2.18 -24.99
N LEU A 171 4.94 2.20 -23.76
CA LEU A 171 6.32 2.62 -23.51
C LEU A 171 7.31 1.71 -24.26
N PRO A 172 8.40 2.26 -24.83
CA PRO A 172 9.48 1.47 -25.41
C PRO A 172 10.11 0.52 -24.38
N ASP A 173 10.65 -0.60 -24.84
CA ASP A 173 11.31 -1.59 -23.96
C ASP A 173 12.56 -1.03 -23.27
N GLU A 174 13.20 -0.01 -23.85
CA GLU A 174 14.36 0.68 -23.30
C GLU A 174 13.99 1.79 -22.29
N ASP A 175 12.70 2.07 -22.07
CA ASP A 175 12.29 3.12 -21.13
C ASP A 175 12.70 2.75 -19.69
N PRO A 176 13.41 3.62 -18.96
CA PRO A 176 13.89 3.32 -17.60
C PRO A 176 12.76 3.04 -16.60
N ARG A 177 11.52 3.44 -16.90
CA ARG A 177 10.34 3.18 -16.05
C ARG A 177 9.76 1.78 -16.24
N LYS A 178 10.17 1.02 -17.26
CA LYS A 178 9.61 -0.31 -17.56
C LYS A 178 9.57 -1.26 -16.37
N PRO A 179 10.63 -1.41 -15.55
CA PRO A 179 10.58 -2.29 -14.38
C PRO A 179 9.48 -1.90 -13.39
N MET A 180 9.30 -0.60 -13.14
CA MET A 180 8.24 -0.11 -12.24
C MET A 180 6.84 -0.32 -12.83
N VAL A 181 6.68 -0.14 -14.15
CA VAL A 181 5.42 -0.44 -14.84
C VAL A 181 5.08 -1.92 -14.76
N MET A 182 6.06 -2.80 -15.00
CA MET A 182 5.86 -4.25 -14.89
C MET A 182 5.43 -4.64 -13.47
N ALA A 183 6.10 -4.10 -12.44
CA ALA A 183 5.70 -4.31 -11.05
C ALA A 183 4.28 -3.81 -10.77
N TYR A 184 3.93 -2.60 -11.24
CA TYR A 184 2.59 -2.02 -11.06
C TYR A 184 1.48 -2.91 -11.64
N LEU A 185 1.68 -3.40 -12.87
CA LEU A 185 0.71 -4.25 -13.56
C LEU A 185 0.60 -5.63 -12.92
N TRP A 186 1.75 -6.23 -12.57
CA TRP A 186 1.80 -7.54 -11.91
C TRP A 186 1.13 -7.52 -10.54
N LEU A 187 1.39 -6.50 -9.71
CA LEU A 187 0.69 -6.31 -8.43
C LEU A 187 -0.81 -6.10 -8.63
N GLY A 188 -1.21 -5.44 -9.73
CA GLY A 188 -2.61 -5.30 -10.13
C GLY A 188 -3.28 -6.66 -10.35
N GLY A 189 -2.65 -7.54 -11.14
CA GLY A 189 -3.15 -8.90 -11.35
C GLY A 189 -3.19 -9.74 -10.07
N LEU A 190 -2.17 -9.65 -9.22
CA LEU A 190 -2.18 -10.31 -7.90
C LEU A 190 -3.34 -9.82 -7.03
N GLN A 191 -3.59 -8.51 -6.98
CA GLN A 191 -4.69 -7.93 -6.22
C GLN A 191 -6.04 -8.40 -6.78
N GLU A 192 -6.23 -8.39 -8.10
CA GLU A 192 -7.46 -8.83 -8.76
C GLU A 192 -7.77 -10.30 -8.46
N THR A 193 -6.77 -11.18 -8.55
CA THR A 193 -6.95 -12.60 -8.24
C THR A 193 -7.25 -12.80 -6.75
N LEU A 194 -6.59 -12.07 -5.85
CA LEU A 194 -6.88 -12.14 -4.41
C LEU A 194 -8.31 -11.67 -4.10
N VAL A 195 -8.76 -10.54 -4.67
CA VAL A 195 -10.15 -10.09 -4.51
C VAL A 195 -11.12 -11.17 -4.97
N SER A 196 -10.85 -11.79 -6.12
CA SER A 196 -11.70 -12.86 -6.67
C SER A 196 -11.86 -14.05 -5.71
N THR A 197 -10.85 -14.36 -4.89
CA THR A 197 -10.96 -15.43 -3.87
C THR A 197 -11.84 -15.08 -2.66
N LEU A 198 -12.15 -13.80 -2.45
CA LEU A 198 -12.95 -13.30 -1.33
C LEU A 198 -14.41 -13.05 -1.71
N LEU A 199 -14.73 -13.11 -3.00
CA LEU A 199 -16.11 -13.00 -3.47
C LEU A 199 -16.85 -14.33 -3.24
N PRO A 200 -18.13 -14.29 -2.88
CA PRO A 200 -18.95 -15.48 -2.60
C PRO A 200 -19.25 -16.33 -3.84
#